data_AF-A0A819RU89-F1
#
_entry.id   AF-A0A819RU89-F1
#
_cell.length_a   1.000
_cell.length_b   1.000
_cell.length_c   1.000
_cell.angle_alpha   90.00
_cell.angle_beta   90.00
_cell.angle_gamma   90.00
#
_symmetry.space_group_name_H-M   'P 1'
#
loop_
_entity.id
_entity.type
_entity.pdbx_description
1 polymer ?
#
loop_
_entity_poly.entity_id
_entity_poly.type
_entity_poly.pdbx_seq_one_letter_code
_entity_poly.pdbx_strand_id
1 'polypeptide(L)'
;MNPSPTSQIVETTDEPIKIHVYDDNGYLPIHRATFNGHEIVIKNILDEAQRRNEFTQQLEARTHDINELTPLLLATAAGRLDIIAYLLTYPVNFHAVDANGR
;
A
#
# COMPACT_ATOMS: atom_id res chain seq x y z
N MET A 1 -9.50 -31.08 -29.18
CA MET A 1 -9.17 -29.69 -29.55
C MET A 1 -9.57 -28.81 -28.38
N ASN A 2 -8.60 -28.04 -27.88
CA ASN A 2 -8.60 -27.37 -26.57
C ASN A 2 -9.77 -26.40 -26.37
N PRO A 3 -10.40 -26.40 -25.19
CA PRO A 3 -10.75 -25.16 -24.52
C PRO A 3 -9.54 -24.67 -23.70
N SER A 4 -9.15 -23.42 -23.90
CA SER A 4 -8.11 -22.66 -23.20
C SER A 4 -8.72 -21.30 -22.84
N PRO A 5 -8.38 -20.67 -21.69
CA PRO A 5 -8.03 -21.20 -20.38
C PRO A 5 -8.93 -20.59 -19.28
N THR A 6 -9.70 -21.41 -18.56
CA THR A 6 -10.45 -20.99 -17.35
C THR A 6 -9.61 -21.19 -16.08
N SER A 7 -8.32 -20.87 -16.11
CA SER A 7 -7.43 -21.18 -14.98
C SER A 7 -6.38 -20.10 -14.79
N GLN A 8 -6.84 -18.89 -14.47
CA GLN A 8 -6.10 -18.04 -13.55
C GLN A 8 -6.86 -18.11 -12.22
N ILE A 9 -6.91 -19.33 -11.66
CA ILE A 9 -6.96 -19.44 -10.20
C ILE A 9 -5.69 -18.71 -9.80
N VAL A 10 -5.86 -17.58 -9.12
CA VAL A 10 -4.75 -16.88 -8.49
C VAL A 10 -4.19 -17.91 -7.52
N GLU A 11 -3.16 -18.64 -7.95
CA GLU A 11 -2.36 -19.46 -7.07
C GLU A 11 -1.88 -18.49 -6.01
N THR A 12 -2.47 -18.60 -4.83
CA THR A 12 -1.96 -17.97 -3.62
C THR A 12 -0.60 -18.62 -3.41
N THR A 13 0.42 -18.07 -4.06
CA THR A 13 1.79 -18.50 -3.88
C THR A 13 2.05 -18.42 -2.38
N ASP A 14 2.41 -19.54 -1.77
CA ASP A 14 2.78 -19.65 -0.35
C ASP A 14 4.10 -18.89 -0.04
N GLU A 15 4.51 -18.02 -0.95
CA GLU A 15 5.63 -17.12 -0.78
C GLU A 15 5.21 -15.95 0.12
N PRO A 16 6.06 -15.59 1.10
CA PRO A 16 5.76 -14.49 2.00
C PRO A 16 5.62 -13.19 1.20
N ILE A 17 4.54 -12.45 1.44
CA ILE A 17 4.33 -11.13 0.83
C ILE A 17 5.53 -10.25 1.15
N LYS A 18 6.18 -9.73 0.11
CA LYS A 18 7.34 -8.85 0.24
C LYS A 18 6.87 -7.40 0.40
N ILE A 19 6.65 -6.97 1.64
CA ILE A 19 6.07 -5.64 1.97
C ILE A 19 7.09 -4.49 2.04
N HIS A 20 8.40 -4.78 1.96
CA HIS A 20 9.49 -3.79 2.10
C HIS A 20 10.31 -3.57 0.82
N VAL A 21 9.81 -4.03 -0.33
CA VAL A 21 10.53 -3.89 -1.60
C VAL A 21 10.07 -2.63 -2.30
N TYR A 22 10.98 -1.68 -2.47
CA TYR A 22 10.76 -0.51 -3.31
C TYR A 22 10.81 -0.91 -4.78
N ASP A 23 9.91 -0.36 -5.57
CA ASP A 23 10.05 -0.36 -7.03
C ASP A 23 11.08 0.69 -7.48
N ASP A 24 11.32 0.75 -8.79
CA ASP A 24 12.31 1.67 -9.40
C ASP A 24 11.99 3.15 -9.18
N ASN A 25 10.75 3.49 -8.80
CA ASN A 25 10.34 4.85 -8.49
C ASN A 25 10.42 5.17 -6.98
N GLY A 26 10.86 4.23 -6.15
CA GLY A 26 10.89 4.41 -4.71
C GLY A 26 9.55 4.17 -4.02
N TYR A 27 8.67 3.35 -4.60
CA TYR A 27 7.36 3.05 -4.00
C TYR A 27 7.35 1.64 -3.42
N LEU A 28 7.08 1.51 -2.12
CA LEU A 28 6.64 0.24 -1.52
C LEU A 28 5.31 -0.26 -2.14
N PRO A 29 4.98 -1.56 -1.99
CA PRO A 29 3.74 -2.11 -2.51
C PRO A 29 2.49 -1.42 -1.95
N ILE A 30 2.53 -0.97 -0.68
CA ILE A 30 1.42 -0.23 -0.07
C ILE A 30 1.17 1.11 -0.76
N HIS A 31 2.22 1.81 -1.21
CA HIS A 31 2.06 3.07 -1.96
C HIS A 31 1.37 2.81 -3.30
N ARG A 32 1.77 1.78 -4.05
CA ARG A 32 1.13 1.43 -5.33
C ARG A 32 -0.31 0.96 -5.15
N ALA A 33 -0.58 0.16 -4.11
CA ALA A 33 -1.93 -0.25 -3.78
C ALA A 33 -2.80 0.97 -3.43
N THR A 34 -2.28 1.89 -2.63
CA THR A 34 -2.97 3.14 -2.26
C THR A 34 -3.24 4.04 -3.46
N PHE A 35 -2.23 4.32 -4.30
CA PHE A 35 -2.38 5.16 -5.48
C PHE A 35 -3.43 4.62 -6.46
N ASN A 36 -3.45 3.31 -6.69
CA ASN A 36 -4.42 2.65 -7.56
C ASN A 36 -5.78 2.35 -6.86
N GLY A 37 -5.86 2.58 -5.55
CA GLY A 37 -6.97 2.24 -4.66
C GLY A 37 -7.37 0.78 -4.66
N HIS A 38 -6.39 -0.11 -4.53
CA HIS A 38 -6.57 -1.54 -4.35
C HIS A 38 -6.71 -1.88 -2.86
N GLU A 39 -7.85 -1.55 -2.25
CA GLU A 39 -8.11 -1.71 -0.82
C GLU A 39 -7.79 -3.12 -0.28
N ILE A 40 -8.13 -4.17 -1.03
CA ILE A 40 -7.86 -5.57 -0.65
C ILE A 40 -6.35 -5.83 -0.53
N VAL A 41 -5.55 -5.25 -1.41
CA VAL A 41 -4.08 -5.39 -1.37
C VAL A 41 -3.52 -4.65 -0.15
N ILE A 42 -4.06 -3.47 0.17
CA ILE A 42 -3.67 -2.72 1.38
C ILE A 42 -3.98 -3.55 2.63
N LYS A 43 -5.17 -4.15 2.73
CA LYS A 43 -5.55 -5.06 3.83
C LYS A 43 -4.56 -6.20 3.98
N ASN A 44 -4.25 -6.90 2.91
CA ASN A 44 -3.32 -8.03 2.94
C ASN A 44 -1.90 -7.61 3.39
N ILE A 45 -1.42 -6.44 2.93
CA ILE A 45 -0.12 -5.89 3.33
C ILE A 45 -0.13 -5.54 4.83
N LEU A 46 -1.17 -4.87 5.31
CA LEU A 46 -1.29 -4.46 6.71
C LEU A 46 -1.45 -5.66 7.64
N ASP A 47 -2.19 -6.69 7.24
CA ASP A 47 -2.30 -7.94 8.00
C ASP A 47 -0.94 -8.64 8.12
N GLU A 48 -0.16 -8.68 7.04
CA GLU A 48 1.19 -9.24 7.08
C GLU A 48 2.13 -8.38 7.95
N ALA A 49 2.04 -7.06 7.83
CA ALA A 49 2.80 -6.14 8.66
C ALA A 49 2.46 -6.32 10.15
N GLN A 50 1.18 -6.55 10.48
CA GLN A 50 0.75 -6.83 11.85
C GLN A 50 1.37 -8.12 12.39
N ARG A 51 1.41 -9.20 11.60
CA ARG A 51 2.08 -10.46 11.98
C ARG A 51 3.56 -10.27 12.25
N ARG A 52 4.20 -9.33 11.55
CA ARG A 52 5.63 -9.00 11.67
C ARG A 52 5.95 -7.93 12.72
N ASN A 53 4.95 -7.34 13.38
CA ASN A 53 5.09 -6.16 14.25
C ASN A 53 5.61 -4.91 13.52
N GLU A 54 5.27 -4.75 12.25
CA GLU A 54 5.69 -3.67 11.34
C GLU A 54 4.49 -2.82 10.87
N PHE A 55 3.33 -2.97 11.52
CA PHE A 55 2.08 -2.32 11.12
C PHE A 55 2.22 -0.79 10.97
N THR A 56 2.73 -0.12 12.01
CA THR A 56 2.96 1.33 11.99
C THR A 56 4.00 1.73 10.95
N GLN A 57 5.04 0.90 10.73
CA GLN A 57 6.05 1.19 9.72
C GLN A 57 5.47 1.22 8.31
N GLN A 58 4.49 0.36 8.00
CA GLN A 58 3.79 0.37 6.71
C GLN A 58 2.83 1.55 6.57
N LEU A 59 2.09 1.88 7.64
CA LEU A 59 1.16 3.01 7.62
C LEU A 59 1.85 4.36 7.43
N GLU A 60 3.05 4.52 7.99
CA GLU A 60 3.83 5.75 7.98
C GLU A 60 5.03 5.69 7.03
N ALA A 61 5.15 4.63 6.23
CA ALA A 61 6.21 4.50 5.24
C ALA A 61 6.18 5.70 4.30
N ARG A 62 7.35 6.18 3.88
CA ARG A 62 7.45 7.26 2.89
C ARG A 62 7.89 6.68 1.56
N THR A 63 7.38 7.25 0.48
CA THR A 63 7.98 7.05 -0.83
C THR A 63 9.42 7.53 -0.79
N HIS A 64 10.30 6.86 -1.51
CA HIS A 64 11.67 7.28 -1.77
C HIS A 64 11.76 8.06 -3.09
N ASP A 65 10.75 8.89 -3.37
CA ASP A 65 10.74 9.86 -4.45
C ASP A 65 10.90 11.28 -3.88
N ILE A 66 10.88 12.28 -4.76
CA ILE A 66 11.05 13.69 -4.38
C ILE A 66 9.96 14.24 -3.46
N ASN A 67 8.84 13.53 -3.31
CA ASN A 67 7.68 14.01 -2.55
C ASN A 67 7.64 13.42 -1.14
N GLU A 68 8.32 12.29 -0.90
CA GLU A 68 8.36 11.59 0.39
C GLU A 68 6.97 11.36 1.02
N LEU A 69 6.00 10.91 0.22
CA LEU A 69 4.59 10.80 0.62
C LEU A 69 4.35 9.56 1.47
N THR A 70 3.54 9.71 2.52
CA THR A 70 2.94 8.58 3.24
C THR A 70 1.79 7.97 2.45
N PRO A 71 1.32 6.74 2.75
CA PRO A 71 0.09 6.20 2.20
C PRO A 71 -1.09 7.18 2.28
N LEU A 72 -1.28 7.86 3.42
CA LEU A 72 -2.40 8.81 3.58
C LEU A 72 -2.25 10.05 2.67
N LEU A 73 -1.06 10.63 2.58
CA LEU A 73 -0.79 11.75 1.67
C LEU A 73 -0.98 11.33 0.21
N LEU A 74 -0.52 10.14 -0.15
CA LEU A 74 -0.66 9.60 -1.51
C LEU A 74 -2.13 9.33 -1.86
N ALA A 75 -2.93 8.79 -0.94
CA ALA A 75 -4.36 8.62 -1.12
C ALA A 75 -5.08 9.96 -1.34
N THR A 76 -4.66 10.98 -0.59
CA THR A 76 -5.16 12.36 -0.70
C THR A 76 -4.81 12.96 -2.06
N ALA A 77 -3.55 12.85 -2.48
CA ALA A 77 -3.09 13.33 -3.79
C ALA A 77 -3.79 12.62 -4.96
N ALA A 78 -4.10 11.33 -4.81
CA ALA A 78 -4.79 10.53 -5.81
C ALA A 78 -6.35 10.62 -5.74
N GLY A 79 -6.91 11.35 -4.77
CA GLY A 79 -8.35 11.51 -4.59
C GLY A 79 -9.09 10.22 -4.20
N ARG A 80 -8.41 9.26 -3.57
CA ARG A 80 -8.97 7.95 -3.19
C ARG A 80 -9.70 8.03 -1.85
N LEU A 81 -10.92 8.56 -1.87
CA LEU A 81 -11.75 8.76 -0.66
C LEU A 81 -12.03 7.46 0.11
N ASP A 82 -12.19 6.36 -0.61
CA ASP A 82 -12.33 5.00 -0.07
C ASP A 82 -11.10 4.60 0.76
N ILE A 83 -9.91 4.80 0.21
CA ILE A 83 -8.65 4.48 0.90
C ILE A 83 -8.37 5.44 2.04
N ILE A 84 -8.68 6.74 1.89
CA ILE A 84 -8.56 7.72 2.98
C ILE A 84 -9.45 7.29 4.15
N ALA A 85 -10.72 6.98 3.89
CA ALA A 85 -11.65 6.53 4.92
C ALA A 85 -11.15 5.26 5.61
N TYR A 86 -10.61 4.31 4.84
CA TYR A 86 -10.04 3.09 5.37
C TYR A 86 -8.79 3.32 6.23
N LEU A 87 -7.80 4.09 5.76
CA LEU A 87 -6.55 4.38 6.51
C LEU A 87 -6.83 5.15 7.81
N LEU A 88 -7.81 6.06 7.82
CA LEU A 88 -8.22 6.81 9.01
C LEU A 88 -8.92 5.95 10.08
N THR A 89 -9.20 4.67 9.81
CA THR A 89 -9.63 3.73 10.86
C THR A 89 -8.49 3.26 11.75
N TYR A 90 -7.25 3.56 11.38
CA TYR A 90 -6.02 3.19 12.09
C TYR A 90 -5.36 4.43 12.73
N PRO A 91 -4.44 4.25 13.71
CA PRO A 91 -3.72 5.35 14.35
C PRO A 91 -2.62 5.92 13.43
N VAL A 92 -3.02 6.47 12.28
CA VAL A 92 -2.14 7.13 11.31
C VAL A 92 -1.84 8.57 11.71
N ASN A 93 -0.66 9.07 11.35
CA ASN A 93 -0.35 10.49 11.51
C ASN A 93 -1.04 11.31 10.41
N PHE A 94 -2.26 11.75 10.69
CA PHE A 94 -3.01 12.63 9.77
C PHE A 94 -2.45 14.05 9.63
N HIS A 95 -1.44 14.41 10.44
CA HIS A 95 -0.68 15.65 10.30
C HIS A 95 0.64 15.46 9.55
N ALA A 96 0.90 14.28 8.97
CA ALA A 96 2.06 14.06 8.14
C ALA A 96 2.06 15.06 6.97
N VAL A 97 3.22 15.63 6.71
CA VAL A 97 3.47 16.52 5.58
C VAL A 97 4.41 15.88 4.57
N ASP A 98 4.32 16.31 3.31
CA ASP A 98 5.24 15.91 2.23
C ASP A 98 6.65 16.51 2.43
N ALA A 99 7.57 16.23 1.49
CA ALA A 99 8.92 16.79 1.49
C ALA A 99 8.97 18.34 1.47
N ASN A 100 7.88 19.01 1.07
CA ASN A 100 7.75 20.46 1.03
C ASN A 100 7.07 21.04 2.29
N GLY A 101 6.68 20.20 3.25
CA GLY A 101 5.97 20.63 4.45
C GLY A 101 4.49 20.95 4.23
N ARG A 102 3.87 20.41 3.16
CA ARG A 102 2.44 20.59 2.84
C ARG A 102 1.55 19.50 3.42
#